data_AF-A0A7J2JPP0-F1
#
_entry.id   AF-A0A7J2JPP0-F1
#
_cell.length_a   1.000
_cell.length_b   1.000
_cell.length_c   1.000
_cell.angle_alpha   90.00
_cell.angle_beta   90.00
_cell.angle_gamma   90.00
#
_symmetry.space_group_name_H-M   'P 1'
#
loop_
_entity.id
_entity.type
_entity.pdbx_description
1 polymer ?
#
loop_
_entity_poly.entity_id
_entity_poly.type
_entity_poly.pdbx_seq_one_letter_code
_entity_poly.pdbx_strand_id
1 'polypeptide(L)'
;MNLMIYSVTGGPISMRASVRLSLSIFLALLLLPPMMLYLSADVSSPIYAKVDCYITSWEPETSHAGSSVLKVSRNVQGNETLESRALIRFDLSEAGIPSYSRILNASLILNTYNYSSGVSIEVWDVSGEPDILHTTWLYERSGMPWENPGGDIIVKWGEAPVSSPYVKINITDYVQAFVNGELESTGWLLIKIVDDQEGYFEFYSETTSETGPRIEIEYEPASLELSMDASDIELIQDGNTSITVYVSGGLSKPVNLTLDGPDFLQYNFSVPSAVPPFTSTLELALPENAPGGTYTIIVRAEGVMEASAPLNLTVVEKKGFLISGPSSVDLKGGFPRNVTLEVTSTGNYSGRISVGILGSPDWLNVSISPSSGNPPFDVVVTLQSAPSINASGILSLLFTGARNKVYEINVTTVRRKVAVYSNSIDWNLSREALLGPTNTSGVPLDRVNSSEDFSNYDVVIVLGGHKAPIDRFMPSNVASGILTSEEKVVLEQGGTVVHVEMQGSTYIVVVAGADRYKTAELIVSDDDGDGKTLAYELITGDPSGI
;
A
#
# COMPACT_ATOMS: atom_id res chain seq x y z
N MET A 1 25.80 12.94 57.83
CA MET A 1 26.08 11.67 58.52
C MET A 1 27.23 11.02 57.76
N ASN A 2 28.39 10.88 58.44
CA ASN A 2 29.62 10.14 58.10
C ASN A 2 29.41 8.92 57.16
N LEU A 3 30.32 8.42 56.32
CA LEU A 3 31.79 8.50 56.22
C LEU A 3 32.22 7.76 54.90
N MET A 4 33.41 8.07 54.38
CA MET A 4 34.39 7.19 53.71
C MET A 4 33.97 6.23 52.58
N ILE A 5 34.60 6.43 51.41
CA ILE A 5 34.89 5.36 50.44
C ILE A 5 36.38 5.03 50.56
N TYR A 6 36.69 3.78 50.93
CA TYR A 6 38.04 3.21 50.88
C TYR A 6 38.33 2.66 49.48
N SER A 7 39.50 3.00 48.96
CA SER A 7 40.14 2.32 47.82
C SER A 7 40.85 1.06 48.28
N VAL A 8 40.61 -0.08 47.61
CA VAL A 8 41.54 -1.22 47.63
C VAL A 8 41.66 -1.76 46.21
N THR A 9 42.91 -1.84 45.76
CA THR A 9 43.40 -2.40 44.51
C THR A 9 43.50 -3.93 44.60
N GLY A 10 43.17 -4.62 43.51
CA GLY A 10 43.42 -6.06 43.33
C GLY A 10 43.18 -6.48 41.88
N GLY A 11 44.26 -6.75 41.15
CA GLY A 11 44.27 -7.13 39.73
C GLY A 11 43.87 -8.60 39.45
N PRO A 12 44.21 -9.13 38.27
CA PRO A 12 43.23 -9.53 37.26
C PRO A 12 42.97 -11.04 37.19
N ILE A 13 41.74 -11.44 36.90
CA ILE A 13 41.44 -12.78 36.39
C ILE A 13 40.56 -12.66 35.15
N SER A 14 41.12 -13.12 34.04
CA SER A 14 40.50 -13.29 32.73
C SER A 14 39.51 -14.43 32.75
N MET A 15 38.28 -14.20 32.29
CA MET A 15 37.56 -15.19 31.48
C MET A 15 36.47 -14.52 30.64
N ARG A 16 36.52 -14.82 29.34
CA ARG A 16 35.65 -14.34 28.26
C ARG A 16 34.19 -14.73 28.51
N ALA A 17 33.28 -13.76 28.41
CA ALA A 17 31.87 -14.00 28.11
C ALA A 17 31.25 -12.76 27.42
N SER A 18 31.15 -12.87 26.10
CA SER A 18 30.03 -12.43 25.27
C SER A 18 29.30 -11.13 25.62
N VAL A 19 29.64 -10.08 24.86
CA VAL A 19 28.80 -8.89 24.66
C VAL A 19 27.46 -9.32 24.06
N ARG A 20 26.36 -9.15 24.80
CA ARG A 20 25.04 -8.86 24.23
C ARG A 20 24.42 -7.73 25.06
N LEU A 21 24.63 -6.51 24.57
CA LEU A 21 23.93 -5.31 24.98
C LEU A 21 22.43 -5.52 24.68
N SER A 22 21.61 -5.78 25.68
CA SER A 22 20.15 -5.76 25.51
C SER A 22 19.71 -4.30 25.50
N LEU A 23 19.64 -3.73 24.29
CA LEU A 23 19.04 -2.43 24.01
C LEU A 23 17.53 -2.52 24.32
N SER A 24 17.16 -2.33 25.58
CA SER A 24 15.78 -2.42 26.09
C SER A 24 15.20 -1.05 26.42
N ILE A 25 15.47 -0.05 25.58
CA ILE A 25 14.86 1.28 25.66
C ILE A 25 14.73 1.81 24.25
N PHE A 26 13.70 1.39 23.52
CA PHE A 26 12.99 2.18 22.51
C PHE A 26 11.77 1.35 22.10
N LEU A 27 10.61 2.01 21.97
CA LEU A 27 9.30 1.49 21.52
C LEU A 27 8.25 1.22 22.61
N ALA A 28 7.99 2.23 23.43
CA ALA A 28 6.73 2.37 24.19
C ALA A 28 6.06 3.73 23.88
N LEU A 29 6.22 4.24 22.66
CA LEU A 29 5.72 5.56 22.23
C LEU A 29 4.87 5.50 20.95
N LEU A 30 4.15 4.41 20.72
CA LEU A 30 3.34 4.21 19.50
C LEU A 30 1.97 3.52 19.76
N LEU A 31 1.41 3.72 20.95
CA LEU A 31 0.03 3.37 21.29
C LEU A 31 -0.72 4.58 21.88
N LEU A 32 -0.42 5.78 21.39
CA LEU A 32 -1.37 6.88 21.53
C LEU A 32 -2.36 6.73 20.37
N PRO A 33 -3.68 6.72 20.62
CA PRO A 33 -4.66 6.81 19.53
C PRO A 33 -4.28 7.99 18.64
N PRO A 34 -4.47 7.92 17.31
CA PRO A 34 -4.16 9.02 16.42
C PRO A 34 -4.77 10.29 17.02
N MET A 35 -3.89 11.20 17.44
CA MET A 35 -4.29 12.46 18.05
C MET A 35 -5.19 13.13 17.03
N MET A 36 -6.49 13.27 17.32
CA MET A 36 -7.40 14.02 16.47
C MET A 36 -6.80 15.42 16.30
N LEU A 37 -6.25 15.68 15.12
CA LEU A 37 -5.82 17.01 14.72
C LEU A 37 -7.10 17.82 14.57
N TYR A 38 -7.39 18.65 15.56
CA TYR A 38 -8.40 19.69 15.40
C TYR A 38 -7.86 20.67 14.36
N LEU A 39 -8.54 20.81 13.22
CA LEU A 39 -8.22 21.87 12.27
C LEU A 39 -8.41 23.22 12.95
N SER A 40 -7.55 24.18 12.61
CA SER A 40 -7.76 25.58 13.00
C SER A 40 -8.89 26.16 12.17
N ALA A 41 -9.80 26.89 12.82
CA ALA A 41 -10.75 27.74 12.12
C ALA A 41 -10.00 28.74 11.22
N ASP A 42 -10.54 28.96 10.02
CA ASP A 42 -10.12 30.00 9.10
C ASP A 42 -11.16 31.12 9.09
N VAL A 43 -10.70 32.35 8.84
CA VAL A 43 -11.53 33.55 8.84
C VAL A 43 -11.47 34.15 7.46
N SER A 44 -12.63 34.26 6.79
CA SER A 44 -12.69 34.89 5.48
C SER A 44 -12.38 36.38 5.58
N SER A 45 -11.85 36.96 4.50
CA SER A 45 -11.90 38.43 4.36
C SER A 45 -13.37 38.89 4.42
N PRO A 46 -13.67 40.06 5.01
CA PRO A 46 -15.03 40.58 5.02
C PRO A 46 -15.57 40.76 3.60
N ILE A 47 -16.78 40.28 3.37
CA ILE A 47 -17.46 40.36 2.08
C ILE A 47 -18.37 41.58 2.13
N TYR A 48 -18.04 42.61 1.35
CA TYR A 48 -18.86 43.83 1.28
C TYR A 48 -19.99 43.66 0.28
N ALA A 49 -21.11 44.33 0.55
CA ALA A 49 -22.24 44.40 -0.37
C ALA A 49 -21.78 44.95 -1.73
N LYS A 50 -22.31 44.37 -2.81
CA LYS A 50 -22.00 44.79 -4.18
C LYS A 50 -22.87 45.94 -4.65
N VAL A 51 -24.14 45.86 -4.28
CA VAL A 51 -25.18 46.83 -4.61
C VAL A 51 -26.23 46.79 -3.52
N ASP A 52 -26.80 47.95 -3.23
CA ASP A 52 -27.93 48.07 -2.33
C ASP A 52 -28.87 49.22 -2.70
N CYS A 53 -30.08 49.16 -2.15
CA CYS A 53 -31.04 50.25 -2.14
C CYS A 53 -32.03 50.07 -0.99
N TYR A 54 -32.92 51.03 -0.82
CA TYR A 54 -34.15 50.78 -0.08
C TYR A 54 -35.37 51.08 -0.96
N ILE A 55 -36.46 50.39 -0.67
CA ILE A 55 -37.78 50.60 -1.26
C ILE A 55 -38.73 51.05 -0.17
N THR A 56 -39.72 51.88 -0.52
CA THR A 56 -40.60 52.46 0.48
C THR A 56 -42.02 52.66 -0.03
N SER A 57 -43.01 52.33 0.80
CA SER A 57 -44.42 52.54 0.49
C SER A 57 -44.81 54.02 0.44
N TRP A 58 -43.96 54.92 0.98
CA TRP A 58 -44.15 56.37 0.93
C TRP A 58 -43.98 56.94 -0.48
N GLU A 59 -43.07 56.37 -1.25
CA GLU A 59 -42.74 56.75 -2.62
C GLU A 59 -42.73 55.47 -3.49
N PRO A 60 -43.90 54.85 -3.71
CA PRO A 60 -43.99 53.44 -4.09
C PRO A 60 -43.50 53.12 -5.51
N GLU A 61 -43.34 54.14 -6.35
CA GLU A 61 -42.83 54.03 -7.74
C GLU A 61 -41.42 54.62 -7.90
N THR A 62 -40.77 55.03 -6.80
CA THR A 62 -39.43 55.65 -6.81
C THR A 62 -38.37 54.60 -6.45
N SER A 63 -37.29 54.55 -7.24
CA SER A 63 -36.07 53.83 -6.85
C SER A 63 -35.17 54.75 -6.04
N HIS A 64 -34.59 54.22 -4.96
CA HIS A 64 -33.62 54.93 -4.12
C HIS A 64 -32.20 54.35 -4.21
N ALA A 65 -31.85 53.79 -5.37
CA ALA A 65 -30.48 53.35 -5.65
C ALA A 65 -29.47 54.50 -5.47
N GLY A 66 -28.28 54.16 -4.97
CA GLY A 66 -27.18 55.12 -4.76
C GLY A 66 -27.35 56.05 -3.56
N SER A 67 -28.33 55.80 -2.68
CA SER A 67 -28.43 56.51 -1.41
C SER A 67 -27.27 56.13 -0.48
N SER A 68 -26.69 57.10 0.23
CA SER A 68 -25.61 56.82 1.20
C SER A 68 -26.09 56.21 2.52
N VAL A 69 -27.41 56.19 2.74
CA VAL A 69 -28.05 55.63 3.94
C VAL A 69 -29.28 54.84 3.51
N LEU A 70 -29.31 53.55 3.87
CA LEU A 70 -30.48 52.70 3.66
C LEU A 70 -31.45 52.85 4.81
N LYS A 71 -32.75 52.86 4.48
CA LYS A 71 -33.83 53.06 5.44
C LYS A 71 -34.67 51.80 5.58
N VAL A 72 -34.82 51.35 6.82
CA VAL A 72 -35.73 50.27 7.20
C VAL A 72 -36.68 50.81 8.25
N SER A 73 -37.98 50.82 7.98
CA SER A 73 -38.95 51.40 8.91
C SER A 73 -40.30 50.72 8.78
N ARG A 74 -41.08 50.83 9.86
CA ARG A 74 -42.47 50.39 9.92
C ARG A 74 -43.25 51.35 10.81
N ASN A 75 -44.36 51.85 10.29
CA ASN A 75 -45.23 52.81 10.97
C ASN A 75 -46.69 52.50 10.63
N VAL A 76 -47.52 52.28 11.65
CA VAL A 76 -48.93 51.93 11.47
C VAL A 76 -49.77 53.19 11.66
N GLN A 77 -50.45 53.62 10.61
CA GLN A 77 -51.33 54.79 10.61
C GLN A 77 -52.76 54.38 10.30
N GLY A 78 -53.56 54.19 11.35
CA GLY A 78 -54.94 53.73 11.21
C GLY A 78 -55.00 52.30 10.64
N ASN A 79 -55.48 52.16 9.40
CA ASN A 79 -55.57 50.86 8.70
C ASN A 79 -54.41 50.63 7.71
N GLU A 80 -53.50 51.60 7.56
CA GLU A 80 -52.37 51.50 6.63
C GLU A 80 -51.08 51.27 7.40
N THR A 81 -50.23 50.38 6.87
CA THR A 81 -48.87 50.18 7.36
C THR A 81 -47.91 50.75 6.33
N LEU A 82 -47.14 51.75 6.73
CA LEU A 82 -46.13 52.39 5.90
C LEU A 82 -44.76 51.84 6.27
N GLU A 83 -44.02 51.37 5.27
CA GLU A 83 -42.77 50.67 5.49
C GLU A 83 -41.67 51.14 4.53
N SER A 84 -40.45 51.00 5.00
CA SER A 84 -39.25 51.00 4.15
C SER A 84 -38.48 49.71 4.41
N ARG A 85 -37.92 49.12 3.36
CA ARG A 85 -37.15 47.88 3.40
C ARG A 85 -35.86 48.06 2.61
N ALA A 86 -34.76 47.50 3.10
CA ALA A 86 -33.50 47.53 2.38
C ALA A 86 -33.32 46.25 1.56
N LEU A 87 -32.77 46.38 0.36
CA LEU A 87 -32.37 45.28 -0.50
C LEU A 87 -30.84 45.34 -0.66
N ILE A 88 -30.15 44.24 -0.39
CA ILE A 88 -28.69 44.17 -0.41
C ILE A 88 -28.27 42.89 -1.12
N ARG A 89 -27.31 43.00 -2.05
CA ARG A 89 -26.73 41.82 -2.70
C ARG A 89 -25.29 41.61 -2.26
N PHE A 90 -24.97 40.36 -1.90
CA PHE A 90 -23.60 39.91 -1.65
C PHE A 90 -23.16 38.92 -2.72
N ASP A 91 -21.89 38.96 -3.09
CA ASP A 91 -21.26 37.89 -3.86
C ASP A 91 -20.46 36.99 -2.91
N LEU A 92 -21.09 35.93 -2.41
CA LEU A 92 -20.46 35.01 -1.48
C LEU A 92 -19.33 34.18 -2.10
N SER A 93 -19.22 34.13 -3.44
CA SER A 93 -18.14 33.42 -4.11
C SER A 93 -16.77 34.08 -3.86
N GLU A 94 -16.75 35.38 -3.57
CA GLU A 94 -15.54 36.13 -3.22
C GLU A 94 -14.89 35.67 -1.91
N ALA A 95 -15.65 34.95 -1.06
CA ALA A 95 -15.13 34.37 0.16
C ALA A 95 -14.05 33.31 -0.09
N GLY A 96 -14.04 32.69 -1.28
CA GLY A 96 -13.12 31.60 -1.62
C GLY A 96 -13.29 30.34 -0.76
N ILE A 97 -14.42 30.21 -0.05
CA ILE A 97 -14.68 29.08 0.85
C ILE A 97 -14.88 27.80 0.02
N PRO A 98 -14.11 26.73 0.27
CA PRO A 98 -14.31 25.46 -0.42
C PRO A 98 -15.73 24.91 -0.20
N SER A 99 -16.32 24.30 -1.23
CA SER A 99 -17.64 23.67 -1.12
C SER A 99 -17.68 22.64 0.01
N TYR A 100 -18.82 22.54 0.69
CA TYR A 100 -19.06 21.63 1.82
C TYR A 100 -18.18 21.88 3.07
N SER A 101 -17.51 23.02 3.13
CA SER A 101 -16.87 23.49 4.37
C SER A 101 -17.91 23.68 5.47
N ARG A 102 -17.48 23.50 6.72
CA ARG A 102 -18.34 23.71 7.89
C ARG A 102 -18.27 25.17 8.30
N ILE A 103 -19.40 25.87 8.23
CA ILE A 103 -19.49 27.25 8.71
C ILE A 103 -19.66 27.22 10.23
N LEU A 104 -18.70 27.79 10.96
CA LEU A 104 -18.75 27.87 12.42
C LEU A 104 -19.59 29.06 12.87
N ASN A 105 -19.43 30.19 12.18
CA ASN A 105 -20.20 31.39 12.40
C ASN A 105 -20.19 32.27 11.14
N ALA A 106 -21.33 32.82 10.76
CA ALA A 106 -21.41 33.91 9.79
C ALA A 106 -22.28 35.04 10.30
N SER A 107 -21.82 36.28 10.11
CA SER A 107 -22.50 37.45 10.64
C SER A 107 -22.60 38.56 9.61
N LEU A 108 -23.82 39.02 9.35
CA LEU A 108 -24.09 40.26 8.63
C LEU A 108 -23.91 41.43 9.60
N ILE A 109 -23.13 42.42 9.21
CA ILE A 109 -22.83 43.60 10.02
C ILE A 109 -23.30 44.84 9.26
N LEU A 110 -24.17 45.60 9.93
CA LEU A 110 -24.75 46.84 9.44
C LEU A 110 -24.32 47.98 10.36
N ASN A 111 -23.54 48.94 9.84
CA ASN A 111 -23.10 50.08 10.65
C ASN A 111 -24.26 51.09 10.80
N THR A 112 -24.60 51.40 12.04
CA THR A 112 -25.80 52.15 12.38
C THR A 112 -25.60 53.64 12.12
N TYR A 113 -26.50 54.23 11.34
CA TYR A 113 -26.60 55.68 11.14
C TYR A 113 -27.54 56.31 12.18
N ASN A 114 -28.76 55.78 12.30
CA ASN A 114 -29.77 56.25 13.24
C ASN A 114 -30.81 55.15 13.53
N TYR A 115 -31.46 55.15 14.69
CA TYR A 115 -32.40 54.09 15.04
C TYR A 115 -33.40 54.46 16.15
N SER A 116 -34.51 53.72 16.21
CA SER A 116 -35.45 53.71 17.35
C SER A 116 -35.10 52.61 18.34
N SER A 117 -35.05 52.93 19.64
CA SER A 117 -34.79 51.94 20.69
C SER A 117 -35.93 50.92 20.82
N GLY A 118 -35.62 49.66 21.07
CA GLY A 118 -36.60 48.60 21.30
C GLY A 118 -37.17 47.97 20.03
N VAL A 119 -36.49 48.15 18.90
CA VAL A 119 -36.85 47.59 17.60
C VAL A 119 -35.86 46.49 17.19
N SER A 120 -36.32 45.51 16.43
CA SER A 120 -35.53 44.45 15.81
C SER A 120 -35.72 44.47 14.30
N ILE A 121 -34.70 44.00 13.59
CA ILE A 121 -34.75 43.77 12.15
C ILE A 121 -34.64 42.29 11.82
N GLU A 122 -35.25 41.91 10.71
CA GLU A 122 -35.18 40.57 10.13
C GLU A 122 -34.45 40.62 8.80
N VAL A 123 -33.73 39.54 8.48
CA VAL A 123 -33.05 39.33 7.21
C VAL A 123 -33.74 38.19 6.48
N TRP A 124 -34.22 38.47 5.27
CA TRP A 124 -35.00 37.56 4.45
C TRP A 124 -34.36 37.35 3.10
N ASP A 125 -34.51 36.16 2.57
CA ASP A 125 -34.23 35.86 1.17
C ASP A 125 -35.31 36.46 0.26
N VAL A 126 -34.93 36.88 -0.94
CA VAL A 126 -35.83 37.51 -1.91
C VAL A 126 -35.96 36.65 -3.15
N SER A 127 -37.20 36.43 -3.58
CA SER A 127 -37.50 35.83 -4.87
C SER A 127 -37.18 36.80 -5.99
N GLY A 128 -36.51 36.32 -7.03
CA GLY A 128 -36.21 37.10 -8.23
C GLY A 128 -34.81 37.74 -8.25
N GLU A 129 -34.61 38.64 -9.20
CA GLU A 129 -33.37 39.39 -9.40
C GLU A 129 -33.70 40.87 -9.56
N PRO A 130 -33.83 41.60 -8.44
CA PRO A 130 -34.10 43.03 -8.46
C PRO A 130 -33.07 43.79 -9.30
N ASP A 131 -33.58 44.63 -10.19
CA ASP A 131 -32.74 45.59 -10.91
C ASP A 131 -32.64 46.86 -10.07
N ILE A 132 -31.50 47.05 -9.42
CA ILE A 132 -31.34 48.10 -8.40
C ILE A 132 -31.73 49.49 -8.90
N LEU A 133 -31.46 49.80 -10.18
CA LEU A 133 -31.75 51.10 -10.79
C LEU A 133 -33.25 51.37 -11.00
N HIS A 134 -34.06 50.32 -11.02
CA HIS A 134 -35.49 50.39 -11.34
C HIS A 134 -36.38 49.71 -10.30
N THR A 135 -35.80 49.08 -9.28
CA THR A 135 -36.56 48.42 -8.20
C THR A 135 -37.22 49.48 -7.33
N THR A 136 -38.48 49.24 -6.97
CA THR A 136 -39.34 50.15 -6.20
C THR A 136 -40.20 49.33 -5.24
N TRP A 137 -41.07 49.98 -4.48
CA TRP A 137 -42.03 49.27 -3.64
C TRP A 137 -42.99 48.39 -4.46
N LEU A 138 -43.38 48.83 -5.67
CA LEU A 138 -44.33 48.12 -6.52
C LEU A 138 -43.66 47.21 -7.56
N TYR A 139 -42.43 47.50 -7.96
CA TYR A 139 -41.75 46.81 -9.07
C TYR A 139 -40.42 46.17 -8.66
N GLU A 140 -40.25 44.88 -8.94
CA GLU A 140 -38.98 44.14 -8.80
C GLU A 140 -37.92 44.73 -9.73
N ARG A 141 -38.32 45.00 -10.96
CA ARG A 141 -37.51 45.58 -12.05
C ARG A 141 -38.41 46.27 -13.05
N SER A 142 -37.82 46.98 -14.00
CA SER A 142 -38.56 47.77 -14.98
C SER A 142 -39.66 46.95 -15.68
N GLY A 143 -40.92 47.35 -15.48
CA GLY A 143 -42.10 46.72 -16.07
C GLY A 143 -42.55 45.39 -15.43
N MET A 144 -41.90 44.93 -14.36
CA MET A 144 -42.24 43.68 -13.67
C MET A 144 -42.58 43.96 -12.20
N PRO A 145 -43.87 43.89 -11.80
CA PRO A 145 -44.28 44.12 -10.43
C PRO A 145 -43.81 42.99 -9.51
N TRP A 146 -43.61 43.29 -8.23
CA TRP A 146 -43.59 42.25 -7.20
C TRP A 146 -44.96 41.56 -7.13
N GLU A 147 -45.02 40.28 -6.77
CA GLU A 147 -46.30 39.64 -6.45
C GLU A 147 -46.93 40.28 -5.21
N ASN A 148 -46.08 40.61 -4.23
CA ASN A 148 -46.42 41.33 -3.01
C ASN A 148 -45.61 42.64 -2.94
N PRO A 149 -46.26 43.81 -2.90
CA PRO A 149 -45.57 45.09 -2.75
C PRO A 149 -44.59 45.08 -1.56
N GLY A 150 -43.41 45.65 -1.76
CA GLY A 150 -42.34 45.65 -0.78
C GLY A 150 -41.41 44.44 -0.84
N GLY A 151 -41.51 43.60 -1.87
CA GLY A 151 -40.60 42.47 -2.11
C GLY A 151 -41.18 41.12 -1.74
N ASP A 152 -40.94 40.14 -2.61
CA ASP A 152 -41.37 38.75 -2.45
C ASP A 152 -40.37 37.97 -1.62
N ILE A 153 -40.57 37.94 -0.29
CA ILE A 153 -39.70 37.24 0.65
C ILE A 153 -39.99 35.74 0.71
N ILE A 154 -38.94 34.92 0.86
CA ILE A 154 -39.06 33.45 0.87
C ILE A 154 -38.69 32.86 2.23
N VAL A 155 -37.43 33.00 2.65
CA VAL A 155 -36.86 32.35 3.85
C VAL A 155 -36.28 33.41 4.78
N LYS A 156 -36.59 33.33 6.07
CA LYS A 156 -35.95 34.16 7.10
C LYS A 156 -34.63 33.54 7.51
N TRP A 157 -33.54 34.28 7.37
CA TRP A 157 -32.18 33.83 7.67
C TRP A 157 -31.62 34.38 8.99
N GLY A 158 -32.19 35.47 9.51
CA GLY A 158 -31.72 36.05 10.76
C GLY A 158 -32.62 37.13 11.32
N GLU A 159 -32.40 37.44 12.59
CA GLU A 159 -33.03 38.53 13.31
C GLU A 159 -32.04 39.09 14.33
N ALA A 160 -32.06 40.41 14.56
CA ALA A 160 -31.32 41.02 15.66
C ALA A 160 -31.99 42.31 16.14
N PRO A 161 -31.86 42.64 17.45
CA PRO A 161 -32.21 43.97 17.95
C PRO A 161 -31.29 45.02 17.33
N VAL A 162 -31.85 46.20 17.04
CA VAL A 162 -31.05 47.31 16.51
C VAL A 162 -30.20 47.91 17.64
N SER A 163 -28.97 48.28 17.32
CA SER A 163 -27.96 48.74 18.29
C SER A 163 -26.97 49.71 17.63
N SER A 164 -26.12 50.34 18.42
CA SER A 164 -25.02 51.20 17.97
C SER A 164 -23.72 50.71 18.62
N PRO A 165 -22.55 50.75 17.93
CA PRO A 165 -22.31 51.39 16.63
C PRO A 165 -22.74 50.59 15.40
N TYR A 166 -23.04 49.30 15.55
CA TYR A 166 -23.52 48.44 14.46
C TYR A 166 -24.50 47.40 14.99
N VAL A 167 -25.22 46.77 14.08
CA VAL A 167 -26.04 45.58 14.30
C VAL A 167 -25.31 44.37 13.72
N LYS A 168 -25.23 43.28 14.50
CA LYS A 168 -24.63 42.01 14.09
C LYS A 168 -25.73 40.95 14.06
N ILE A 169 -26.05 40.45 12.87
CA ILE A 169 -27.10 39.46 12.65
C ILE A 169 -26.45 38.12 12.32
N ASN A 170 -26.84 37.06 13.03
CA ASN A 170 -26.39 35.70 12.70
C ASN A 170 -27.11 35.23 11.42
N ILE A 171 -26.31 34.86 10.41
CA ILE A 171 -26.77 34.32 9.13
C ILE A 171 -25.97 33.05 8.77
N THR A 172 -25.54 32.30 9.78
CA THR A 172 -24.72 31.07 9.63
C THR A 172 -25.39 30.07 8.70
N ASP A 173 -26.69 29.84 8.86
CA ASP A 173 -27.44 28.87 8.06
C ASP A 173 -27.54 29.29 6.58
N TYR A 174 -27.64 30.60 6.30
CA TYR A 174 -27.64 31.14 4.94
C TYR A 174 -26.32 30.83 4.22
N VAL A 175 -25.20 31.13 4.88
CA VAL A 175 -23.87 30.86 4.32
C VAL A 175 -23.61 29.36 4.25
N GLN A 176 -24.09 28.57 5.21
CA GLN A 176 -23.97 27.10 5.16
C GLN A 176 -24.75 26.52 3.97
N ALA A 177 -25.95 27.01 3.70
CA ALA A 177 -26.73 26.62 2.53
C ALA A 177 -26.01 27.01 1.23
N PHE A 178 -25.37 28.19 1.19
CA PHE A 178 -24.59 28.63 0.02
C PHE A 178 -23.45 27.66 -0.28
N VAL A 179 -22.60 27.35 0.70
CA VAL A 179 -21.42 26.48 0.48
C VAL A 179 -21.79 25.03 0.23
N ASN A 180 -23.01 24.62 0.58
CA ASN A 180 -23.57 23.31 0.25
C ASN A 180 -24.20 23.25 -1.15
N GLY A 181 -24.35 24.40 -1.84
CA GLY A 181 -25.08 24.49 -3.10
C GLY A 181 -26.60 24.33 -2.95
N GLU A 182 -27.15 24.68 -1.77
CA GLU A 182 -28.55 24.50 -1.39
C GLU A 182 -29.36 25.80 -1.43
N LEU A 183 -28.73 26.96 -1.69
CA LEU A 183 -29.47 28.20 -1.87
C LEU A 183 -30.24 28.18 -3.19
N GLU A 184 -31.53 28.50 -3.10
CA GLU A 184 -32.41 28.71 -4.25
C GLU A 184 -32.35 30.15 -4.76
N SER A 185 -31.72 31.07 -4.02
CA SER A 185 -31.74 32.51 -4.31
C SER A 185 -30.50 33.03 -5.06
N THR A 186 -30.67 34.21 -5.63
CA THR A 186 -29.71 34.89 -6.50
C THR A 186 -28.71 35.78 -5.73
N GLY A 187 -28.73 35.67 -4.40
CA GLY A 187 -27.85 36.38 -3.46
C GLY A 187 -28.41 37.70 -2.91
N TRP A 188 -29.71 37.97 -3.07
CA TRP A 188 -30.38 39.16 -2.55
C TRP A 188 -31.00 38.93 -1.17
N LEU A 189 -30.65 39.81 -0.23
CA LEU A 189 -31.22 39.86 1.10
C LEU A 189 -32.12 41.10 1.24
N LEU A 190 -33.31 40.91 1.79
CA LEU A 190 -34.20 41.97 2.22
C LEU A 190 -34.13 42.15 3.73
N ILE A 191 -34.08 43.40 4.17
CA ILE A 191 -34.09 43.77 5.59
C ILE A 191 -35.33 44.58 5.90
N LYS A 192 -36.11 44.11 6.88
CA LYS A 192 -37.31 44.80 7.36
C LYS A 192 -37.37 44.86 8.88
N ILE A 193 -38.20 45.74 9.43
CA ILE A 193 -38.59 45.70 10.84
C ILE A 193 -39.50 44.48 11.07
N VAL A 194 -39.40 43.84 12.25
CA VAL A 194 -40.29 42.74 12.65
C VAL A 194 -41.76 43.20 12.60
N ASP A 195 -42.68 42.33 12.16
CA ASP A 195 -44.06 42.73 11.84
C ASP A 195 -44.89 43.27 13.03
N ASP A 196 -44.51 43.04 14.27
CA ASP A 196 -45.25 43.52 15.44
C ASP A 196 -44.63 44.78 16.09
N GLN A 197 -43.66 45.41 15.43
CA GLN A 197 -42.94 46.56 15.95
C GLN A 197 -43.08 47.79 15.06
N GLU A 198 -42.94 48.97 15.67
CA GLU A 198 -42.96 50.24 14.95
C GLU A 198 -41.70 51.05 15.29
N GLY A 199 -41.11 51.67 14.28
CA GLY A 199 -39.90 52.45 14.40
C GLY A 199 -39.08 52.45 13.12
N TYR A 200 -37.81 52.79 13.26
CA TYR A 200 -36.89 52.88 12.14
C TYR A 200 -35.49 52.42 12.53
N PHE A 201 -34.77 51.97 11.51
CA PHE A 201 -33.36 51.66 11.51
C PHE A 201 -32.76 52.17 10.20
N GLU A 202 -31.78 53.04 10.31
CA GLU A 202 -31.03 53.60 9.19
C GLU A 202 -29.58 53.18 9.34
N PHE A 203 -28.99 52.70 8.24
CA PHE A 203 -27.61 52.22 8.23
C PHE A 203 -26.89 52.63 6.96
N TYR A 204 -25.57 52.67 7.05
CA TYR A 204 -24.69 53.08 5.96
C TYR A 204 -24.76 52.10 4.78
N SER A 205 -24.86 52.65 3.56
CA SER A 205 -24.90 51.90 2.28
C SER A 205 -23.49 51.43 1.84
N GLU A 206 -23.42 50.50 0.90
CA GLU A 206 -22.22 50.09 0.14
C GLU A 206 -21.44 51.29 -0.41
N THR A 207 -22.14 52.37 -0.77
CA THR A 207 -21.53 53.60 -1.31
C THR A 207 -20.63 54.33 -0.30
N THR A 208 -20.61 53.90 0.97
CA THR A 208 -19.86 54.50 2.07
C THR A 208 -18.67 53.65 2.51
N SER A 209 -17.57 53.71 1.74
CA SER A 209 -16.24 53.13 2.05
C SER A 209 -16.26 51.82 2.88
N GLU A 210 -15.41 51.69 3.91
CA GLU A 210 -15.30 50.48 4.74
C GLU A 210 -16.46 50.32 5.74
N THR A 211 -17.42 51.25 5.74
CA THR A 211 -18.57 51.26 6.67
C THR A 211 -19.86 50.69 6.07
N GLY A 212 -19.84 50.26 4.80
CA GLY A 212 -20.99 49.61 4.18
C GLY A 212 -21.36 48.25 4.81
N PRO A 213 -22.50 47.66 4.40
CA PRO A 213 -22.92 46.34 4.84
C PRO A 213 -21.88 45.28 4.47
N ARG A 214 -21.55 44.39 5.41
CA ARG A 214 -20.57 43.33 5.18
C ARG A 214 -20.90 42.03 5.90
N ILE A 215 -20.39 40.91 5.39
CA ILE A 215 -20.47 39.60 6.02
C ILE A 215 -19.07 39.18 6.48
N GLU A 216 -18.98 38.75 7.73
CA GLU A 216 -17.78 38.14 8.32
C GLU A 216 -18.05 36.65 8.57
N ILE A 217 -17.15 35.77 8.12
CA ILE A 217 -17.34 34.30 8.15
C ILE A 217 -16.14 33.64 8.83
N GLU A 218 -16.44 32.73 9.75
CA GLU A 218 -15.50 31.79 10.37
C GLU A 218 -15.90 30.37 9.96
N TYR A 219 -14.96 29.60 9.43
CA TYR A 219 -15.25 28.28 8.85
C TYR A 219 -14.09 27.29 9.05
N GLU A 220 -14.40 26.00 8.98
CA GLU A 220 -13.42 24.92 8.84
C GLU A 220 -13.43 24.44 7.39
N PRO A 221 -12.28 24.50 6.67
CA PRO A 221 -12.20 24.03 5.30
C PRO A 221 -12.58 22.55 5.17
N ALA A 222 -13.31 22.25 4.08
CA ALA A 222 -13.68 20.89 3.72
C ALA A 222 -12.47 19.96 3.70
N SER A 223 -12.49 18.92 4.53
CA SER A 223 -11.43 17.92 4.64
C SER A 223 -12.00 16.59 5.12
N LEU A 224 -11.41 15.49 4.64
CA LEU A 224 -11.79 14.15 5.03
C LEU A 224 -10.56 13.26 5.09
N GLU A 225 -10.39 12.61 6.24
CA GLU A 225 -9.34 11.63 6.47
C GLU A 225 -9.95 10.39 7.13
N LEU A 226 -9.38 9.24 6.81
CA LEU A 226 -9.79 7.94 7.33
C LEU A 226 -8.57 7.20 7.84
N SER A 227 -8.62 6.74 9.09
CA SER A 227 -7.58 5.91 9.69
C SER A 227 -8.17 4.84 10.61
N MET A 228 -7.35 3.87 11.00
CA MET A 228 -7.73 2.76 11.86
C MET A 228 -6.66 2.58 12.95
N ASP A 229 -7.02 1.99 14.09
CA ASP A 229 -6.06 1.62 15.14
C ASP A 229 -5.21 0.37 14.79
N ALA A 230 -5.53 -0.31 13.69
CA ALA A 230 -4.77 -1.42 13.14
C ALA A 230 -4.64 -1.32 11.61
N SER A 231 -3.45 -1.65 11.08
CA SER A 231 -3.17 -1.81 9.64
C SER A 231 -3.13 -3.28 9.20
N ASP A 232 -3.05 -4.18 10.16
CA ASP A 232 -2.95 -5.62 9.99
C ASP A 232 -3.65 -6.34 11.14
N ILE A 233 -4.37 -7.42 10.82
CA ILE A 233 -5.02 -8.29 11.79
C ILE A 233 -4.87 -9.75 11.38
N GLU A 234 -4.78 -10.61 12.38
CA GLU A 234 -4.84 -12.06 12.22
C GLU A 234 -6.13 -12.60 12.86
N LEU A 235 -6.90 -13.38 12.11
CA LEU A 235 -8.09 -14.05 12.59
C LEU A 235 -8.05 -15.53 12.25
N ILE A 236 -8.36 -16.35 13.25
CA ILE A 236 -8.58 -17.79 13.05
C ILE A 236 -10.02 -17.99 12.54
N GLN A 237 -10.29 -19.01 11.72
CA GLN A 237 -11.66 -19.42 11.34
C GLN A 237 -12.59 -19.53 12.57
N ASP A 238 -13.86 -19.10 12.43
CA ASP A 238 -14.83 -18.84 13.52
C ASP A 238 -14.45 -17.71 14.49
N GLY A 239 -13.34 -17.02 14.25
CA GLY A 239 -12.89 -15.90 15.05
C GLY A 239 -13.63 -14.61 14.73
N ASN A 240 -13.62 -13.70 15.69
CA ASN A 240 -14.05 -12.32 15.52
C ASN A 240 -13.02 -11.36 16.12
N THR A 241 -13.05 -10.11 15.65
CA THR A 241 -12.29 -9.00 16.23
C THR A 241 -13.02 -7.69 15.95
N SER A 242 -12.59 -6.63 16.61
CA SER A 242 -13.09 -5.27 16.41
C SER A 242 -11.93 -4.31 16.21
N ILE A 243 -12.07 -3.41 15.25
CA ILE A 243 -11.11 -2.35 14.92
C ILE A 243 -11.80 -1.00 15.13
N THR A 244 -11.09 -0.01 15.66
CA THR A 244 -11.60 1.36 15.74
C THR A 244 -11.27 2.11 14.46
N VAL A 245 -12.29 2.59 13.77
CA VAL A 245 -12.21 3.46 12.60
C VAL A 245 -12.36 4.90 13.06
N TYR A 246 -11.40 5.74 12.67
CA TYR A 246 -11.41 7.18 12.92
C TYR A 246 -11.68 7.90 11.60
N VAL A 247 -12.77 8.66 11.57
CA VAL A 247 -13.09 9.57 10.47
C VAL A 247 -12.85 10.99 10.96
N SER A 248 -11.84 11.64 10.40
CA SER A 248 -11.42 13.00 10.77
C SER A 248 -11.60 13.99 9.61
N GLY A 249 -11.39 15.27 9.91
CA GLY A 249 -11.66 16.38 8.99
C GLY A 249 -12.96 17.10 9.31
N GLY A 250 -13.21 18.19 8.57
CA GLY A 250 -14.42 19.01 8.67
C GLY A 250 -15.24 18.91 7.39
N LEU A 251 -16.48 18.43 7.50
CA LEU A 251 -17.47 18.46 6.41
C LEU A 251 -18.81 18.91 6.96
N SER A 252 -19.61 19.58 6.13
CA SER A 252 -20.99 19.94 6.46
C SER A 252 -22.00 18.81 6.17
N LYS A 253 -21.58 17.78 5.43
CA LYS A 253 -22.43 16.66 5.00
C LYS A 253 -21.90 15.33 5.54
N PRO A 254 -22.78 14.35 5.79
CA PRO A 254 -22.38 13.05 6.30
C PRO A 254 -21.59 12.25 5.26
N VAL A 255 -20.78 11.31 5.75
CA VAL A 255 -20.13 10.27 4.96
C VAL A 255 -20.61 8.90 5.43
N ASN A 256 -20.72 7.96 4.48
CA ASN A 256 -21.09 6.57 4.73
C ASN A 256 -19.84 5.70 4.77
N LEU A 257 -19.75 4.81 5.76
CA LEU A 257 -18.69 3.82 5.84
C LEU A 257 -19.07 2.55 5.07
N THR A 258 -18.16 2.10 4.21
CA THR A 258 -18.28 0.85 3.47
C THR A 258 -16.99 0.05 3.58
N LEU A 259 -17.08 -1.25 3.30
CA LEU A 259 -15.94 -2.17 3.31
C LEU A 259 -15.95 -2.99 2.02
N ASP A 260 -14.83 -2.95 1.31
CA ASP A 260 -14.54 -3.79 0.15
C ASP A 260 -13.54 -4.88 0.58
N GLY A 261 -13.92 -6.14 0.40
CA GLY A 261 -13.19 -7.28 0.95
C GLY A 261 -13.75 -8.61 0.43
N PRO A 262 -13.18 -9.75 0.87
CA PRO A 262 -13.61 -11.05 0.38
C PRO A 262 -15.06 -11.38 0.79
N ASP A 263 -15.83 -11.97 -0.11
CA ASP A 263 -17.28 -12.25 0.06
C ASP A 263 -17.64 -13.10 1.30
N PHE A 264 -16.69 -13.88 1.83
CA PHE A 264 -16.92 -14.70 3.03
C PHE A 264 -16.83 -13.90 4.34
N LEU A 265 -16.26 -12.69 4.31
CA LEU A 265 -16.03 -11.86 5.49
C LEU A 265 -17.34 -11.21 5.92
N GLN A 266 -17.73 -11.43 7.18
CA GLN A 266 -18.85 -10.73 7.78
C GLN A 266 -18.34 -9.48 8.49
N TYR A 267 -19.03 -8.36 8.32
CA TYR A 267 -18.67 -7.12 8.97
C TYR A 267 -19.88 -6.29 9.39
N ASN A 268 -19.67 -5.41 10.38
CA ASN A 268 -20.65 -4.42 10.79
C ASN A 268 -19.95 -3.15 11.32
N PHE A 269 -20.52 -1.98 11.02
CA PHE A 269 -20.10 -0.71 11.61
C PHE A 269 -21.10 -0.30 12.69
N SER A 270 -20.61 -0.01 13.89
CA SER A 270 -21.45 0.54 14.97
C SER A 270 -22.06 1.90 14.62
N VAL A 271 -21.33 2.73 13.88
CA VAL A 271 -21.79 4.00 13.28
C VAL A 271 -21.51 3.94 11.79
N PRO A 272 -22.49 3.58 10.94
CA PRO A 272 -22.27 3.42 9.50
C PRO A 272 -22.29 4.75 8.74
N SER A 273 -22.81 5.83 9.32
CA SER A 273 -22.87 7.15 8.68
C SER A 273 -22.98 8.27 9.71
N ALA A 274 -22.18 9.31 9.55
CA ALA A 274 -22.22 10.53 10.36
C ALA A 274 -21.43 11.68 9.69
N VAL A 275 -21.58 12.89 10.23
CA VAL A 275 -20.76 14.05 9.83
C VAL A 275 -19.42 13.99 10.59
N PRO A 276 -18.26 14.09 9.89
CA PRO A 276 -16.94 14.16 10.54
C PRO A 276 -16.80 15.35 11.51
N PRO A 277 -15.99 15.21 12.58
CA PRO A 277 -15.25 14.01 12.97
C PRO A 277 -16.11 13.03 13.80
N PHE A 278 -15.91 11.72 13.59
CA PHE A 278 -16.52 10.68 14.42
C PHE A 278 -15.67 9.41 14.45
N THR A 279 -15.99 8.52 15.38
CA THR A 279 -15.40 7.18 15.48
C THR A 279 -16.46 6.11 15.27
N SER A 280 -16.06 4.98 14.70
CA SER A 280 -16.92 3.82 14.50
C SER A 280 -16.13 2.55 14.79
N THR A 281 -16.70 1.61 15.54
CA THR A 281 -16.15 0.26 15.65
C THR A 281 -16.56 -0.56 14.43
N LEU A 282 -15.56 -1.12 13.72
CA LEU A 282 -15.69 -2.12 12.67
C LEU A 282 -15.54 -3.51 13.31
N GLU A 283 -16.63 -4.25 13.39
CA GLU A 283 -16.64 -5.65 13.80
C GLU A 283 -16.40 -6.53 12.58
N LEU A 284 -15.48 -7.50 12.70
CA LEU A 284 -15.13 -8.46 11.66
C LEU A 284 -15.29 -9.88 12.19
N ALA A 285 -15.89 -10.77 11.41
CA ALA A 285 -16.05 -12.16 11.76
C ALA A 285 -15.80 -13.09 10.56
N LEU A 286 -15.15 -14.23 10.83
CA LEU A 286 -14.87 -15.26 9.84
C LEU A 286 -15.78 -16.48 10.03
N PRO A 287 -16.30 -17.07 8.95
CA PRO A 287 -16.95 -18.37 9.02
C PRO A 287 -15.94 -19.51 9.25
N GLU A 288 -16.39 -20.66 9.77
CA GLU A 288 -15.59 -21.87 10.00
C GLU A 288 -14.81 -22.33 8.76
N ASN A 289 -15.36 -22.05 7.57
CA ASN A 289 -14.83 -22.49 6.29
C ASN A 289 -14.11 -21.39 5.50
N ALA A 290 -13.82 -20.23 6.11
CA ALA A 290 -13.09 -19.14 5.45
C ALA A 290 -11.77 -19.67 4.85
N PRO A 291 -11.47 -19.47 3.56
CA PRO A 291 -10.22 -19.92 2.98
C PRO A 291 -9.02 -19.26 3.69
N GLY A 292 -7.99 -20.05 4.02
CA GLY A 292 -6.77 -19.52 4.61
C GLY A 292 -5.95 -18.70 3.63
N GLY A 293 -5.29 -17.66 4.11
CA GLY A 293 -4.45 -16.79 3.30
C GLY A 293 -4.41 -15.35 3.81
N THR A 294 -3.79 -14.47 3.04
CA THR A 294 -3.75 -13.02 3.32
C THR A 294 -4.61 -12.29 2.31
N TYR A 295 -5.45 -11.37 2.81
CA TYR A 295 -6.39 -10.58 2.05
C TYR A 295 -6.14 -9.10 2.33
N THR A 296 -6.31 -8.25 1.32
CA THR A 296 -6.36 -6.80 1.51
C THR A 296 -7.81 -6.36 1.49
N ILE A 297 -8.25 -5.74 2.58
CA ILE A 297 -9.56 -5.13 2.75
C ILE A 297 -9.40 -3.62 2.61
N ILE A 298 -10.37 -2.93 2.02
CA ILE A 298 -10.39 -1.48 1.90
C ILE A 298 -11.63 -0.95 2.62
N VAL A 299 -11.40 -0.19 3.70
CA VAL A 299 -12.47 0.59 4.34
C VAL A 299 -12.57 1.93 3.64
N ARG A 300 -13.78 2.38 3.34
CA ARG A 300 -14.05 3.66 2.66
C ARG A 300 -14.98 4.52 3.49
N ALA A 301 -14.77 5.83 3.41
CA ALA A 301 -15.72 6.86 3.83
C ALA A 301 -16.17 7.59 2.56
N GLU A 302 -17.45 7.51 2.23
CA GLU A 302 -18.02 7.95 0.95
C GLU A 302 -19.10 9.01 1.15
N GLY A 303 -19.03 10.11 0.41
CA GLY A 303 -20.00 11.20 0.48
C GLY A 303 -19.69 12.26 -0.58
N VAL A 304 -19.77 13.53 -0.20
CA VAL A 304 -19.31 14.64 -1.07
C VAL A 304 -17.80 14.64 -1.29
N MET A 305 -17.06 13.96 -0.40
CA MET A 305 -15.66 13.62 -0.51
C MET A 305 -15.47 12.13 -0.19
N GLU A 306 -14.37 11.55 -0.65
CA GLU A 306 -14.04 10.15 -0.42
C GLU A 306 -12.67 10.01 0.24
N ALA A 307 -12.55 9.07 1.18
CA ALA A 307 -11.28 8.64 1.75
C ALA A 307 -11.28 7.12 1.92
N SER A 308 -10.11 6.48 1.86
CA SER A 308 -9.98 5.03 2.00
C SER A 308 -8.73 4.64 2.77
N ALA A 309 -8.81 3.56 3.53
CA ALA A 309 -7.70 3.02 4.30
C ALA A 309 -7.62 1.49 4.10
N PRO A 310 -6.47 0.94 3.68
CA PRO A 310 -6.29 -0.50 3.54
C PRO A 310 -6.04 -1.17 4.90
N LEU A 311 -6.49 -2.41 5.02
CA LEU A 311 -6.28 -3.30 6.16
C LEU A 311 -5.86 -4.68 5.64
N ASN A 312 -4.73 -5.21 6.13
CA ASN A 312 -4.31 -6.56 5.80
C ASN A 312 -4.94 -7.58 6.77
N LEU A 313 -5.71 -8.52 6.26
CA LEU A 313 -6.30 -9.62 7.04
C LEU A 313 -5.58 -10.93 6.73
N THR A 314 -4.99 -11.56 7.74
CA THR A 314 -4.50 -12.94 7.66
C THR A 314 -5.52 -13.89 8.27
N VAL A 315 -6.02 -14.81 7.44
CA VAL A 315 -6.95 -15.88 7.84
C VAL A 315 -6.17 -17.14 8.15
N VAL A 316 -6.21 -17.55 9.42
CA VAL A 316 -5.60 -18.79 9.90
C VAL A 316 -6.64 -19.89 9.96
N GLU A 317 -6.38 -20.99 9.27
CA GLU A 317 -7.27 -22.16 9.29
C GLU A 317 -7.19 -22.84 10.67
N LYS A 318 -8.33 -23.08 11.31
CA LYS A 318 -8.40 -23.74 12.64
C LYS A 318 -7.97 -25.22 12.56
N LYS A 319 -8.15 -25.83 11.39
CA LYS A 319 -7.71 -27.19 11.05
C LYS A 319 -7.16 -27.23 9.63
N GLY A 320 -5.84 -27.11 9.49
CA GLY A 320 -5.18 -27.10 8.19
C GLY A 320 -3.67 -27.28 8.30
N PHE A 321 -2.96 -26.79 7.30
CA PHE A 321 -1.50 -26.88 7.25
C PHE A 321 -0.91 -25.74 6.42
N LEU A 322 0.32 -25.33 6.73
CA LEU A 322 1.12 -24.39 5.96
C LEU A 322 2.26 -25.13 5.27
N ILE A 323 2.68 -24.61 4.11
CA ILE A 323 3.84 -25.11 3.35
C ILE A 323 4.81 -23.94 3.24
N SER A 324 6.05 -24.14 3.68
CA SER A 324 7.15 -23.17 3.53
C SER A 324 8.29 -23.78 2.75
N GLY A 325 8.96 -22.97 1.94
CA GLY A 325 10.09 -23.42 1.12
C GLY A 325 10.52 -22.35 0.12
N PRO A 326 11.50 -22.64 -0.76
CA PRO A 326 11.85 -21.75 -1.85
C PRO A 326 10.76 -21.72 -2.92
N SER A 327 10.56 -20.56 -3.54
CA SER A 327 9.68 -20.37 -4.71
C SER A 327 10.45 -20.41 -6.04
N SER A 328 11.78 -20.48 -6.00
CA SER A 328 12.63 -20.61 -7.18
C SER A 328 13.89 -21.44 -6.93
N VAL A 329 14.36 -22.12 -7.97
CA VAL A 329 15.50 -23.04 -7.91
C VAL A 329 16.28 -23.02 -9.23
N ASP A 330 17.57 -22.71 -9.15
CA ASP A 330 18.50 -22.90 -10.27
C ASP A 330 19.15 -24.29 -10.25
N LEU A 331 19.21 -24.93 -11.41
CA LEU A 331 19.80 -26.24 -11.65
C LEU A 331 20.98 -26.11 -12.62
N LYS A 332 21.98 -26.98 -12.40
CA LYS A 332 23.00 -27.29 -13.39
C LYS A 332 22.59 -28.58 -14.09
N GLY A 333 22.56 -28.57 -15.42
CA GLY A 333 22.14 -29.72 -16.21
C GLY A 333 22.81 -31.02 -15.76
N GLY A 334 22.03 -32.09 -15.64
CA GLY A 334 22.50 -33.43 -15.30
C GLY A 334 22.74 -33.69 -13.81
N PHE A 335 22.80 -32.66 -12.97
CA PHE A 335 23.02 -32.82 -11.53
C PHE A 335 21.69 -32.84 -10.76
N PRO A 336 21.47 -33.82 -9.87
CA PRO A 336 20.32 -33.79 -8.99
C PRO A 336 20.47 -32.67 -7.95
N ARG A 337 19.36 -31.99 -7.64
CA ARG A 337 19.29 -30.99 -6.57
C ARG A 337 18.12 -31.29 -5.66
N ASN A 338 18.38 -31.36 -4.36
CA ASN A 338 17.33 -31.52 -3.34
C ASN A 338 16.81 -30.15 -2.89
N VAL A 339 15.50 -30.06 -2.79
CA VAL A 339 14.75 -28.89 -2.29
C VAL A 339 13.88 -29.37 -1.14
N THR A 340 14.02 -28.76 0.03
CA THR A 340 13.20 -29.10 1.20
C THR A 340 12.02 -28.15 1.30
N LEU A 341 10.81 -28.71 1.41
CA LEU A 341 9.59 -28.00 1.76
C LEU A 341 9.15 -28.45 3.16
N GLU A 342 8.87 -27.50 4.04
CA GLU A 342 8.40 -27.76 5.40
C GLU A 342 6.88 -27.70 5.42
N VAL A 343 6.24 -28.70 6.02
CA VAL A 343 4.79 -28.75 6.21
C VAL A 343 4.47 -28.69 7.69
N THR A 344 3.79 -27.63 8.13
CA THR A 344 3.41 -27.41 9.54
C THR A 344 1.89 -27.43 9.69
N SER A 345 1.36 -27.88 10.84
CA SER A 345 -0.08 -27.85 11.10
C SER A 345 -0.54 -26.46 11.49
N THR A 346 -1.80 -26.14 11.16
CA THR A 346 -2.50 -25.00 11.76
C THR A 346 -3.54 -25.51 12.77
N GLY A 347 -3.63 -24.81 13.90
CA GLY A 347 -4.49 -25.20 15.03
C GLY A 347 -4.15 -26.59 15.56
N ASN A 348 -5.15 -27.47 15.64
CA ASN A 348 -4.98 -28.84 16.15
C ASN A 348 -5.02 -29.92 15.05
N TYR A 349 -4.80 -29.55 13.79
CA TYR A 349 -4.80 -30.49 12.69
C TYR A 349 -3.67 -31.51 12.82
N SER A 350 -4.04 -32.79 12.81
CA SER A 350 -3.13 -33.93 12.85
C SER A 350 -3.37 -34.93 11.71
N GLY A 351 -4.19 -34.54 10.72
CA GLY A 351 -4.53 -35.37 9.58
C GLY A 351 -3.33 -35.62 8.66
N ARG A 352 -3.38 -36.72 7.92
CA ARG A 352 -2.34 -37.08 6.95
C ARG A 352 -2.44 -36.19 5.71
N ILE A 353 -1.30 -35.72 5.22
CA ILE A 353 -1.18 -34.93 3.99
C ILE A 353 -0.41 -35.76 2.97
N SER A 354 -0.89 -35.81 1.74
CA SER A 354 -0.17 -36.39 0.59
C SER A 354 0.26 -35.33 -0.40
N VAL A 355 1.41 -35.53 -1.04
CA VAL A 355 2.00 -34.62 -2.02
C VAL A 355 2.10 -35.34 -3.36
N GLY A 356 1.63 -34.69 -4.42
CA GLY A 356 1.73 -35.18 -5.79
C GLY A 356 2.20 -34.08 -6.74
N ILE A 357 2.66 -34.48 -7.92
CA ILE A 357 2.99 -33.55 -9.00
C ILE A 357 1.70 -33.24 -9.75
N LEU A 358 1.29 -31.97 -9.74
CA LEU A 358 0.14 -31.49 -10.52
C LEU A 358 0.55 -31.15 -11.96
N GLY A 359 1.74 -30.58 -12.12
CA GLY A 359 2.34 -30.26 -13.41
C GLY A 359 3.85 -30.10 -13.30
N SER A 360 4.60 -30.57 -14.29
CA SER A 360 6.05 -30.45 -14.38
C SER A 360 6.46 -30.17 -15.83
N PRO A 361 7.52 -29.39 -16.07
CA PRO A 361 8.10 -29.27 -17.41
C PRO A 361 8.60 -30.64 -17.91
N ASP A 362 8.42 -30.92 -19.21
CA ASP A 362 8.81 -32.21 -19.82
C ASP A 362 10.32 -32.50 -19.75
N TRP A 363 11.14 -31.47 -19.58
CA TRP A 363 12.60 -31.57 -19.46
C TRP A 363 13.10 -31.80 -18.03
N LEU A 364 12.19 -31.80 -17.04
CA LEU A 364 12.52 -31.89 -15.62
C LEU A 364 12.05 -33.23 -15.04
N ASN A 365 12.98 -34.00 -14.52
CA ASN A 365 12.68 -35.16 -13.70
C ASN A 365 12.52 -34.74 -12.24
N VAL A 366 11.44 -35.21 -11.60
CA VAL A 366 11.04 -34.83 -10.25
C VAL A 366 10.70 -36.07 -9.44
N SER A 367 11.31 -36.22 -8.28
CA SER A 367 10.90 -37.21 -7.28
C SER A 367 10.66 -36.55 -5.93
N ILE A 368 9.77 -37.14 -5.12
CA ILE A 368 9.30 -36.56 -3.86
C ILE A 368 9.41 -37.62 -2.78
N SER A 369 10.07 -37.29 -1.67
CA SER A 369 10.21 -38.19 -0.52
C SER A 369 10.22 -37.44 0.81
N PRO A 370 9.39 -37.82 1.80
CA PRO A 370 8.24 -38.71 1.65
C PRO A 370 7.13 -38.05 0.83
N SER A 371 6.36 -38.83 0.06
CA SER A 371 5.18 -38.33 -0.66
C SER A 371 3.95 -38.11 0.24
N SER A 372 4.09 -38.30 1.55
CA SER A 372 3.04 -38.06 2.54
C SER A 372 3.53 -38.16 3.98
N GLY A 373 2.84 -37.46 4.89
CA GLY A 373 3.17 -37.43 6.32
C GLY A 373 2.07 -36.76 7.15
N ASN A 374 2.24 -36.76 8.48
CA ASN A 374 1.42 -35.98 9.40
C ASN A 374 2.25 -34.77 9.86
N PRO A 375 1.71 -33.54 9.82
CA PRO A 375 2.45 -32.36 10.27
C PRO A 375 2.88 -32.42 11.75
N PRO A 376 4.05 -31.85 12.10
CA PRO A 376 5.05 -31.29 11.19
C PRO A 376 5.87 -32.38 10.48
N PHE A 377 6.14 -32.20 9.18
CA PHE A 377 7.08 -33.05 8.44
C PHE A 377 7.70 -32.31 7.26
N ASP A 378 8.88 -32.76 6.84
CA ASP A 378 9.59 -32.21 5.68
C ASP A 378 9.37 -33.08 4.45
N VAL A 379 9.30 -32.44 3.30
CA VAL A 379 9.20 -33.06 1.98
C VAL A 379 10.46 -32.68 1.21
N VAL A 380 11.27 -33.67 0.85
CA VAL A 380 12.42 -33.49 -0.03
C VAL A 380 11.97 -33.73 -1.48
N VAL A 381 12.07 -32.68 -2.29
CA VAL A 381 11.83 -32.72 -3.73
C VAL A 381 13.19 -32.78 -4.43
N THR A 382 13.48 -33.89 -5.08
CA THR A 382 14.71 -34.08 -5.87
C THR A 382 14.42 -33.72 -7.32
N LEU A 383 15.18 -32.76 -7.84
CA LEU A 383 15.02 -32.18 -9.17
C LEU A 383 16.25 -32.50 -10.02
N GLN A 384 16.06 -32.99 -11.25
CA GLN A 384 17.15 -33.25 -12.18
C GLN A 384 16.71 -32.98 -13.61
N SER A 385 17.46 -32.17 -14.35
CA SER A 385 17.29 -31.97 -15.79
C SER A 385 18.31 -32.81 -16.57
N ALA A 386 18.03 -33.07 -17.86
CA ALA A 386 19.05 -33.62 -18.75
C ALA A 386 20.22 -32.61 -18.93
N PRO A 387 21.46 -33.09 -19.15
CA PRO A 387 22.65 -32.25 -19.04
C PRO A 387 22.78 -31.17 -20.13
N SER A 388 22.10 -31.30 -21.26
CA SER A 388 22.14 -30.32 -22.36
C SER A 388 21.04 -29.25 -22.31
N ILE A 389 20.12 -29.32 -21.35
CA ILE A 389 18.95 -28.43 -21.31
C ILE A 389 19.31 -27.03 -20.80
N ASN A 390 18.89 -26.01 -21.55
CA ASN A 390 18.82 -24.63 -21.10
C ASN A 390 17.36 -24.16 -21.18
N ALA A 391 16.68 -24.06 -20.05
CA ALA A 391 15.24 -23.81 -20.01
C ALA A 391 14.81 -23.22 -18.66
N SER A 392 13.60 -22.65 -18.63
CA SER A 392 12.91 -22.25 -17.41
C SER A 392 11.45 -22.70 -17.50
N GLY A 393 10.84 -23.00 -16.35
CA GLY A 393 9.47 -23.52 -16.27
C GLY A 393 8.98 -23.60 -14.83
N ILE A 394 7.71 -23.97 -14.66
CA ILE A 394 7.05 -24.02 -13.36
C ILE A 394 6.77 -25.48 -13.00
N LEU A 395 7.22 -25.90 -11.82
CA LEU A 395 6.81 -27.14 -11.15
C LEU A 395 5.64 -26.80 -10.20
N SER A 396 4.48 -27.41 -10.40
CA SER A 396 3.31 -27.26 -9.54
C SER A 396 3.07 -28.55 -8.76
N LEU A 397 3.12 -28.47 -7.43
CA LEU A 397 2.89 -29.58 -6.51
C LEU A 397 1.51 -29.45 -5.86
N LEU A 398 0.76 -30.54 -5.77
CA LEU A 398 -0.53 -30.62 -5.09
C LEU A 398 -0.38 -31.31 -3.74
N PHE A 399 -0.66 -30.57 -2.67
CA PHE A 399 -0.78 -31.08 -1.31
C PHE A 399 -2.25 -31.33 -1.00
N THR A 400 -2.60 -32.58 -0.68
CA THR A 400 -3.96 -33.03 -0.35
C THR A 400 -4.04 -33.37 1.12
N GLY A 401 -4.90 -32.68 1.87
CA GLY A 401 -5.13 -32.88 3.31
C GLY A 401 -6.54 -32.43 3.71
N ALA A 402 -6.68 -31.66 4.79
CA ALA A 402 -7.96 -31.02 5.15
C ALA A 402 -8.54 -30.17 3.99
N ARG A 403 -7.66 -29.52 3.23
CA ARG A 403 -7.93 -28.87 1.95
C ARG A 403 -6.77 -29.12 1.00
N ASN A 404 -7.04 -28.98 -0.28
CA ASN A 404 -6.00 -29.06 -1.30
C ASN A 404 -5.28 -27.71 -1.40
N LYS A 405 -3.94 -27.74 -1.39
CA LYS A 405 -3.08 -26.57 -1.61
C LYS A 405 -2.13 -26.84 -2.76
N VAL A 406 -1.94 -25.86 -3.63
CA VAL A 406 -0.95 -25.92 -4.72
C VAL A 406 0.28 -25.10 -4.29
N TYR A 407 1.46 -25.67 -4.49
CA TYR A 407 2.74 -25.01 -4.24
C TYR A 407 3.55 -24.99 -5.53
N GLU A 408 3.98 -23.81 -5.96
CA GLU A 408 4.66 -23.61 -7.24
C GLU A 408 6.13 -23.22 -7.03
N ILE A 409 7.00 -23.79 -7.88
CA ILE A 409 8.44 -23.55 -7.88
C ILE A 409 8.86 -23.17 -9.30
N ASN A 410 9.45 -21.99 -9.45
CA ASN A 410 10.11 -21.58 -10.68
C ASN A 410 11.47 -22.30 -10.81
N VAL A 411 11.60 -23.18 -11.80
CA VAL A 411 12.82 -23.95 -12.03
C VAL A 411 13.52 -23.42 -13.25
N THR A 412 14.77 -23.00 -13.09
CA THR A 412 15.65 -22.62 -14.20
C THR A 412 16.80 -23.60 -14.26
N THR A 413 17.12 -24.09 -15.44
CA THR A 413 18.28 -24.96 -15.66
C THR A 413 19.16 -24.37 -16.74
N VAL A 414 20.46 -24.40 -16.51
CA VAL A 414 21.45 -24.11 -17.54
C VAL A 414 22.11 -25.39 -18.00
N ARG A 415 22.43 -25.46 -19.29
CA ARG A 415 23.15 -26.61 -19.84
C ARG A 415 24.48 -26.76 -19.12
N ARG A 416 24.87 -28.00 -18.87
CA ARG A 416 26.16 -28.35 -18.28
C ARG A 416 27.30 -27.86 -19.16
N LYS A 417 28.36 -27.38 -18.54
CA LYS A 417 29.63 -27.04 -19.19
C LYS A 417 30.70 -28.02 -18.74
N VAL A 418 31.30 -28.73 -19.70
CA VAL A 418 32.41 -29.64 -19.43
C VAL A 418 33.66 -29.14 -20.14
N ALA A 419 34.78 -29.19 -19.44
CA ALA A 419 36.08 -28.92 -20.01
C ALA A 419 37.02 -30.12 -19.93
N VAL A 420 38.02 -30.14 -20.79
CA VAL A 420 39.15 -31.06 -20.72
C VAL A 420 40.46 -30.28 -20.67
N TYR A 421 41.33 -30.67 -19.74
CA TYR A 421 42.67 -30.13 -19.54
C TYR A 421 43.69 -31.25 -19.73
N SER A 422 44.46 -31.19 -20.81
CA SER A 422 45.37 -32.27 -21.20
C SER A 422 46.41 -31.82 -22.20
N ASN A 423 47.58 -32.47 -22.18
CA ASN A 423 48.56 -32.29 -23.24
C ASN A 423 48.04 -32.85 -24.57
N SER A 424 48.71 -32.51 -25.67
CA SER A 424 48.29 -32.89 -27.04
C SER A 424 48.20 -34.39 -27.25
N ILE A 425 49.00 -35.19 -26.54
CA ILE A 425 49.07 -36.62 -26.76
C ILE A 425 47.90 -37.32 -26.08
N ASP A 426 47.67 -37.03 -24.79
CA ASP A 426 46.54 -37.58 -24.04
C ASP A 426 45.20 -37.14 -24.64
N TRP A 427 45.12 -35.88 -25.12
CA TRP A 427 43.98 -35.40 -25.90
C TRP A 427 43.75 -36.22 -27.17
N ASN A 428 44.77 -36.39 -28.02
CA ASN A 428 44.61 -37.07 -29.30
C ASN A 428 44.20 -38.54 -29.14
N LEU A 429 44.63 -39.20 -28.07
CA LEU A 429 44.26 -40.59 -27.79
C LEU A 429 42.83 -40.71 -27.22
N SER A 430 42.36 -39.72 -26.47
CA SER A 430 41.07 -39.80 -25.75
C SER A 430 39.93 -39.01 -26.41
N ARG A 431 40.25 -38.14 -27.38
CA ARG A 431 39.31 -37.18 -27.98
C ARG A 431 38.07 -37.84 -28.57
N GLU A 432 38.22 -38.87 -29.39
CA GLU A 432 37.07 -39.52 -30.06
C GLU A 432 36.11 -40.12 -29.03
N ALA A 433 36.66 -40.75 -27.98
CA ALA A 433 35.87 -41.32 -26.89
C ALA A 433 35.09 -40.26 -26.11
N LEU A 434 35.68 -39.09 -25.84
CA LEU A 434 35.03 -37.97 -25.16
C LEU A 434 34.02 -37.21 -26.06
N LEU A 435 34.29 -37.12 -27.36
CA LEU A 435 33.40 -36.45 -28.30
C LEU A 435 32.16 -37.28 -28.66
N GLY A 436 32.21 -38.61 -28.54
CA GLY A 436 31.03 -39.47 -28.74
C GLY A 436 29.83 -39.09 -27.86
N PRO A 437 29.98 -39.08 -26.52
CA PRO A 437 28.95 -38.63 -25.58
C PRO A 437 28.56 -37.16 -25.78
N THR A 438 29.51 -36.29 -26.09
CA THR A 438 29.28 -34.86 -26.40
C THR A 438 28.29 -34.70 -27.56
N ASN A 439 28.53 -35.42 -28.67
CA ASN A 439 27.70 -35.35 -29.88
C ASN A 439 26.30 -35.94 -29.69
N THR A 440 26.17 -36.97 -28.86
CA THR A 440 24.88 -37.65 -28.62
C THR A 440 24.03 -36.94 -27.57
N SER A 441 24.65 -36.37 -26.53
CA SER A 441 23.94 -35.67 -25.46
C SER A 441 23.69 -34.18 -25.73
N GLY A 442 24.51 -33.55 -26.58
CA GLY A 442 24.49 -32.10 -26.82
C GLY A 442 25.20 -31.27 -25.73
N VAL A 443 25.89 -31.92 -24.79
CA VAL A 443 26.72 -31.25 -23.78
C VAL A 443 28.02 -30.78 -24.44
N PRO A 444 28.40 -29.49 -24.35
CA PRO A 444 29.67 -29.00 -24.91
C PRO A 444 30.87 -29.51 -24.12
N LEU A 445 31.93 -29.87 -24.85
CA LEU A 445 33.25 -30.19 -24.31
C LEU A 445 34.29 -29.20 -24.83
N ASP A 446 34.74 -28.31 -23.96
CA ASP A 446 35.75 -27.30 -24.30
C ASP A 446 37.15 -27.75 -23.88
N ARG A 447 38.14 -27.57 -24.74
CA ARG A 447 39.54 -27.81 -24.36
C ARG A 447 40.14 -26.52 -23.79
N VAL A 448 40.49 -26.55 -22.51
CA VAL A 448 41.06 -25.40 -21.80
C VAL A 448 42.57 -25.58 -21.60
N ASN A 449 43.29 -24.47 -21.45
CA ASN A 449 44.75 -24.47 -21.25
C ASN A 449 45.21 -23.72 -20.00
N SER A 450 44.28 -23.22 -19.18
CA SER A 450 44.57 -22.60 -17.88
C SER A 450 43.72 -23.24 -16.79
N SER A 451 44.34 -23.55 -15.64
CA SER A 451 43.61 -23.99 -14.45
C SER A 451 42.77 -22.87 -13.83
N GLU A 452 43.05 -21.60 -14.16
CA GLU A 452 42.26 -20.45 -13.73
C GLU A 452 40.85 -20.46 -14.33
N ASP A 453 40.67 -21.10 -15.50
CA ASP A 453 39.38 -21.19 -16.19
C ASP A 453 38.47 -22.28 -15.62
N PHE A 454 38.97 -23.17 -14.74
CA PHE A 454 38.22 -24.34 -14.25
C PHE A 454 36.90 -23.96 -13.61
N SER A 455 36.88 -22.86 -12.85
CA SER A 455 35.69 -22.34 -12.17
C SER A 455 34.54 -21.94 -13.10
N ASN A 456 34.79 -21.80 -14.42
CA ASN A 456 33.76 -21.50 -15.43
C ASN A 456 32.97 -22.73 -15.88
N TYR A 457 33.39 -23.93 -15.46
CA TYR A 457 32.82 -25.21 -15.86
C TYR A 457 32.22 -25.95 -14.68
N ASP A 458 31.29 -26.84 -14.97
CA ASP A 458 30.71 -27.71 -13.94
C ASP A 458 31.58 -28.94 -13.70
N VAL A 459 32.23 -29.43 -14.76
CA VAL A 459 33.16 -30.56 -14.73
C VAL A 459 34.41 -30.22 -15.53
N VAL A 460 35.59 -30.52 -14.98
CA VAL A 460 36.88 -30.43 -15.67
C VAL A 460 37.55 -31.80 -15.63
N ILE A 461 37.75 -32.39 -16.81
CA ILE A 461 38.43 -33.66 -17.00
C ILE A 461 39.92 -33.39 -17.21
N VAL A 462 40.75 -33.84 -16.28
CA VAL A 462 42.22 -33.77 -16.39
C VAL A 462 42.74 -35.10 -16.88
N LEU A 463 43.37 -35.13 -18.05
CA LEU A 463 43.92 -36.38 -18.60
C LEU A 463 45.42 -36.49 -18.32
N GLY A 464 45.81 -37.62 -17.74
CA GLY A 464 47.20 -37.97 -17.44
C GLY A 464 47.57 -37.79 -15.96
N GLY A 465 48.49 -38.64 -15.48
CA GLY A 465 48.91 -38.68 -14.08
C GLY A 465 49.95 -37.64 -13.68
N HIS A 466 50.52 -37.80 -12.47
CA HIS A 466 51.52 -36.88 -11.89
C HIS A 466 52.83 -36.72 -12.67
N LYS A 467 53.10 -37.62 -13.64
CA LYS A 467 54.26 -37.58 -14.54
C LYS A 467 53.89 -37.24 -15.99
N ALA A 468 52.64 -36.85 -16.26
CA ALA A 468 52.21 -36.46 -17.60
C ALA A 468 53.07 -35.27 -18.13
N PRO A 469 53.54 -35.32 -19.38
CA PRO A 469 54.35 -34.26 -19.96
C PRO A 469 53.49 -33.01 -20.19
N ILE A 470 54.06 -31.83 -19.97
CA ILE A 470 53.42 -30.54 -20.21
C ILE A 470 53.61 -30.07 -21.66
N ASP A 471 52.68 -29.25 -22.16
CA ASP A 471 52.80 -28.56 -23.46
C ASP A 471 51.99 -27.25 -23.46
N ARG A 472 51.81 -26.63 -24.64
CA ARG A 472 51.05 -25.36 -24.75
C ARG A 472 49.56 -25.45 -24.37
N PHE A 473 49.00 -26.65 -24.32
CA PHE A 473 47.60 -26.91 -23.94
C PHE A 473 47.49 -27.41 -22.50
N MET A 474 48.58 -27.90 -21.91
CA MET A 474 48.69 -28.22 -20.50
C MET A 474 49.97 -27.60 -19.93
N PRO A 475 50.02 -26.27 -19.71
CA PRO A 475 51.23 -25.59 -19.27
C PRO A 475 51.72 -26.01 -17.88
N SER A 476 50.83 -26.58 -17.05
CA SER A 476 51.13 -27.09 -15.72
C SER A 476 50.50 -28.46 -15.53
N ASN A 477 51.20 -29.38 -14.86
CA ASN A 477 50.62 -30.68 -14.51
C ASN A 477 49.84 -30.56 -13.19
N VAL A 478 48.55 -30.21 -13.30
CA VAL A 478 47.65 -30.08 -12.14
C VAL A 478 47.39 -31.40 -11.43
N ALA A 479 47.40 -32.54 -12.14
CA ALA A 479 47.20 -33.86 -11.57
C ALA A 479 48.26 -34.21 -10.51
N SER A 480 49.49 -33.69 -10.66
CA SER A 480 50.55 -33.88 -9.66
C SER A 480 50.22 -33.24 -8.31
N GLY A 481 49.46 -32.13 -8.29
CA GLY A 481 49.02 -31.47 -7.07
C GLY A 481 47.77 -32.10 -6.46
N ILE A 482 46.88 -32.65 -7.30
CA ILE A 482 45.57 -33.20 -6.91
C ILE A 482 45.71 -34.63 -6.38
N LEU A 483 46.46 -35.49 -7.09
CA LEU A 483 46.58 -36.91 -6.73
C LEU A 483 47.33 -37.11 -5.39
N THR A 484 46.82 -38.02 -4.59
CA THR A 484 47.42 -38.47 -3.32
C THR A 484 48.73 -39.24 -3.54
N SER A 485 49.52 -39.42 -2.47
CA SER A 485 50.76 -40.18 -2.56
C SER A 485 50.52 -41.65 -2.91
N GLU A 486 49.42 -42.23 -2.43
CA GLU A 486 48.99 -43.60 -2.69
C GLU A 486 48.59 -43.79 -4.15
N GLU A 487 47.79 -42.88 -4.71
CA GLU A 487 47.38 -42.91 -6.12
C GLU A 487 48.58 -42.78 -7.07
N LYS A 488 49.54 -41.93 -6.72
CA LYS A 488 50.81 -41.81 -7.48
C LYS A 488 51.58 -43.13 -7.51
N VAL A 489 51.61 -43.86 -6.40
CA VAL A 489 52.26 -45.19 -6.34
C VAL A 489 51.51 -46.20 -7.21
N VAL A 490 50.16 -46.19 -7.21
CA VAL A 490 49.36 -47.05 -8.09
C VAL A 490 49.73 -46.84 -9.56
N LEU A 491 49.83 -45.58 -9.99
CA LEU A 491 50.24 -45.25 -11.36
C LEU A 491 51.67 -45.71 -11.67
N GLU A 492 52.61 -45.59 -10.72
CA GLU A 492 54.00 -46.05 -10.89
C GLU A 492 54.14 -47.57 -10.96
N GLN A 493 53.20 -48.32 -10.40
CA GLN A 493 53.13 -49.77 -10.46
C GLN A 493 52.38 -50.32 -11.68
N GLY A 494 51.96 -49.44 -12.60
CA GLY A 494 51.25 -49.86 -13.81
C GLY A 494 49.72 -49.80 -13.72
N GLY A 495 49.15 -49.23 -12.66
CA GLY A 495 47.70 -49.13 -12.47
C GLY A 495 47.02 -47.97 -13.19
N THR A 496 45.75 -47.77 -12.86
CA THR A 496 44.87 -46.68 -13.29
C THR A 496 44.25 -46.00 -12.07
N VAL A 497 43.92 -44.72 -12.20
CA VAL A 497 43.27 -43.91 -11.16
C VAL A 497 42.23 -43.01 -11.82
N VAL A 498 41.02 -43.00 -11.26
CA VAL A 498 40.05 -41.93 -11.42
C VAL A 498 39.92 -41.25 -10.07
N HIS A 499 40.26 -39.96 -10.02
CA HIS A 499 40.17 -39.17 -8.80
C HIS A 499 39.18 -38.04 -9.01
N VAL A 500 38.19 -37.93 -8.12
CA VAL A 500 37.18 -36.88 -8.15
C VAL A 500 37.35 -36.00 -6.93
N GLU A 501 37.50 -34.70 -7.15
CA GLU A 501 37.40 -33.70 -6.09
C GLU A 501 36.52 -32.53 -6.51
N MET A 502 36.01 -31.80 -5.52
CA MET A 502 35.20 -30.60 -5.75
C MET A 502 36.00 -29.37 -5.35
N GLN A 503 36.20 -28.45 -6.30
CA GLN A 503 36.79 -27.15 -6.06
C GLN A 503 35.74 -26.06 -6.29
N GLY A 504 35.26 -25.43 -5.22
CA GLY A 504 34.16 -24.48 -5.29
C GLY A 504 32.86 -25.15 -5.75
N SER A 505 32.42 -24.86 -6.99
CA SER A 505 31.22 -25.46 -7.60
C SER A 505 31.52 -26.36 -8.81
N THR A 506 32.80 -26.66 -9.02
CA THR A 506 33.33 -27.41 -10.16
C THR A 506 33.86 -28.74 -9.67
N TYR A 507 33.47 -29.83 -10.36
CA TYR A 507 34.11 -31.13 -10.20
C TYR A 507 35.38 -31.17 -11.03
N ILE A 508 36.51 -31.52 -10.41
CA ILE A 508 37.74 -31.83 -11.11
C ILE A 508 37.94 -33.32 -11.06
N VAL A 509 38.00 -33.94 -12.24
CA VAL A 509 38.15 -35.39 -12.38
C VAL A 509 39.47 -35.68 -13.07
N VAL A 510 40.42 -36.25 -12.33
CA VAL A 510 41.70 -36.70 -12.87
C VAL A 510 41.56 -38.13 -13.34
N VAL A 511 41.72 -38.35 -14.65
CA VAL A 511 41.72 -39.67 -15.28
C VAL A 511 43.14 -39.98 -15.71
N ALA A 512 43.76 -40.98 -15.06
CA ALA A 512 45.17 -41.27 -15.24
C ALA A 512 45.44 -42.78 -15.32
N GLY A 513 46.13 -43.21 -16.36
CA GLY A 513 46.82 -44.50 -16.40
C GLY A 513 48.32 -44.34 -16.12
N ALA A 514 48.99 -45.47 -15.87
CA ALA A 514 50.45 -45.51 -15.74
C ALA A 514 51.20 -44.95 -16.95
N ASP A 515 50.57 -44.98 -18.12
CA ASP A 515 50.98 -44.26 -19.31
C ASP A 515 49.75 -43.72 -20.07
N ARG A 516 50.02 -42.94 -21.11
CA ARG A 516 49.01 -42.31 -21.98
C ARG A 516 48.05 -43.29 -22.66
N TYR A 517 48.48 -44.53 -22.91
CA TYR A 517 47.63 -45.54 -23.56
C TYR A 517 46.65 -46.10 -22.54
N LYS A 518 47.13 -46.37 -21.31
CA LYS A 518 46.25 -46.76 -20.20
C LYS A 518 45.27 -45.68 -19.79
N THR A 519 45.65 -44.39 -19.87
CA THR A 519 44.69 -43.29 -19.69
C THR A 519 43.58 -43.36 -20.74
N ALA A 520 43.91 -43.58 -22.00
CA ALA A 520 42.93 -43.67 -23.08
C ALA A 520 42.05 -44.92 -22.98
N GLU A 521 42.62 -46.06 -22.55
CA GLU A 521 41.87 -47.29 -22.25
C GLU A 521 40.86 -47.08 -21.13
N LEU A 522 41.25 -46.36 -20.06
CA LEU A 522 40.38 -46.04 -18.93
C LEU A 522 39.20 -45.14 -19.33
N ILE A 523 39.41 -44.19 -20.25
CA ILE A 523 38.34 -43.32 -20.75
C ILE A 523 37.23 -44.11 -21.45
N VAL A 524 37.56 -45.25 -22.07
CA VAL A 524 36.59 -46.11 -22.77
C VAL A 524 36.15 -47.32 -21.93
N SER A 525 36.63 -47.46 -20.69
CA SER A 525 36.24 -48.57 -19.82
C SER A 525 34.84 -48.36 -19.24
N ASP A 526 34.21 -49.47 -18.89
CA ASP A 526 32.93 -49.61 -18.18
C ASP A 526 33.23 -50.53 -16.99
N ASP A 527 34.09 -50.04 -16.09
CA ASP A 527 34.67 -50.86 -15.02
C ASP A 527 33.65 -51.16 -13.91
N ASP A 528 32.59 -50.36 -13.79
CA ASP A 528 31.48 -50.57 -12.86
C ASP A 528 30.37 -51.46 -13.46
N GLY A 529 30.35 -51.64 -14.78
CA GLY A 529 29.47 -52.56 -15.50
C GLY A 529 28.04 -52.03 -15.66
N ASP A 530 27.84 -50.72 -15.59
CA ASP A 530 26.53 -50.09 -15.76
C ASP A 530 26.11 -49.97 -17.25
N GLY A 531 27.02 -50.33 -18.16
CA GLY A 531 26.80 -50.31 -19.60
C GLY A 531 27.17 -48.99 -20.26
N LYS A 532 27.76 -48.04 -19.52
CA LYS A 532 28.27 -46.77 -20.03
C LYS A 532 29.78 -46.71 -19.83
N THR A 533 30.45 -46.04 -20.74
CA THR A 533 31.88 -45.79 -20.57
C THR A 533 32.12 -44.65 -19.60
N LEU A 534 33.30 -44.62 -18.97
CA LEU A 534 33.74 -43.49 -18.14
C LEU A 534 33.61 -42.15 -18.89
N ALA A 535 33.95 -42.11 -20.18
CA ALA A 535 33.73 -40.92 -21.02
C ALA A 535 32.27 -40.44 -21.02
N TYR A 536 31.30 -41.36 -21.08
CA TYR A 536 29.89 -41.02 -21.08
C TYR A 536 29.46 -40.46 -19.72
N GLU A 537 29.95 -41.04 -18.63
CA GLU A 537 29.64 -40.60 -17.27
C GLU A 537 30.24 -39.23 -16.96
N LEU A 538 31.48 -38.98 -17.37
CA LEU A 538 32.13 -37.67 -17.18
C LEU A 538 31.41 -36.53 -17.91
N ILE A 539 30.82 -36.82 -19.07
CA ILE A 539 30.11 -35.82 -19.88
C ILE A 539 28.66 -35.65 -19.38
N THR A 540 27.96 -36.74 -19.07
CA THR A 540 26.49 -36.72 -18.89
C THR A 540 26.01 -37.14 -17.50
N GLY A 541 26.81 -37.89 -16.74
CA GLY A 541 26.47 -38.48 -15.44
C GLY A 541 26.77 -37.56 -14.25
N ASP A 542 26.60 -38.09 -13.04
CA ASP A 542 27.01 -37.39 -11.82
C ASP A 542 28.44 -37.85 -11.45
N PRO A 543 29.46 -36.97 -11.51
CA PRO A 543 30.84 -37.33 -11.19
C PRO A 543 31.03 -37.79 -9.74
N SER A 544 30.09 -37.52 -8.84
CA SER A 544 30.18 -38.02 -7.45
C SER A 544 29.91 -39.52 -7.32
N GLY A 545 29.36 -40.16 -8.35
CA GLY A 545 29.14 -41.61 -8.41
C GLY A 545 30.28 -42.39 -9.06
N ILE A 546 31.27 -41.70 -9.65
CA ILE A 546 32.49 -42.25 -10.26
C ILE A 546 33.56 -42.38 -9.18
#